data_AF-A0A7U9XHV1-F1
#
_entry.id   AF-A0A7U9XHV1-F1
#
_cell.length_a   1.000
_cell.length_b   1.000
_cell.length_c   1.000
_cell.angle_alpha   90.00
_cell.angle_beta   90.00
_cell.angle_gamma   90.00
#
_symmetry.space_group_name_H-M   'P 1'
#
loop_
_entity.id
_entity.type
_entity.pdbx_description
1 polymer ?
#
loop_
_entity_poly.entity_id
_entity_poly.type
_entity_poly.pdbx_seq_one_letter_code
_entity_poly.pdbx_strand_id
1 'polypeptide(L)'
;MSMDKKIIIVKKDKKGKYSREEFYGKLKKIAEALPADFLMIHQSYIINQAYVSEYSYEMVKMADGEDLNISKPYRKETRSKIIKHQKANISDGII
;
A
#
# COMPACT_ATOMS: atom_id res chain seq x y z
N MET A 1 -10.85 23.57 8.75
CA MET A 1 -9.60 23.02 8.17
C MET A 1 -9.33 21.65 8.80
N SER A 2 -9.02 20.60 8.03
CA SER A 2 -8.60 19.32 8.64
C SER A 2 -7.21 19.48 9.25
N MET A 3 -7.06 19.08 10.51
CA MET A 3 -5.78 18.98 11.22
C MET A 3 -4.90 17.90 10.56
N ASP A 4 -3.60 18.05 10.67
CA ASP A 4 -2.66 16.98 10.36
C ASP A 4 -2.83 15.83 11.36
N LYS A 5 -2.66 14.60 10.88
CA LYS A 5 -2.76 13.38 11.67
C LYS A 5 -1.39 12.74 11.76
N LYS A 6 -1.17 11.96 12.82
CA LYS A 6 0.02 11.10 12.92
C LYS A 6 -0.02 10.05 11.81
N ILE A 7 1.04 10.01 11.01
CA ILE A 7 1.28 9.05 9.95
C ILE A 7 2.40 8.12 10.42
N ILE A 8 2.18 6.81 10.25
CA ILE A 8 3.17 5.78 10.56
C ILE A 8 3.63 5.18 9.23
N ILE A 9 4.95 5.19 9.00
CA ILE A 9 5.58 4.53 7.86
C ILE A 9 6.19 3.22 8.36
N VAL A 10 5.79 2.11 7.74
CA VAL A 10 6.45 0.81 7.95
C VAL A 10 7.47 0.60 6.83
N LYS A 11 8.73 0.35 7.19
CA LYS A 11 9.83 0.11 6.24
C LYS A 11 10.49 -1.24 6.53
N LYS A 12 10.94 -1.91 5.47
CA LYS A 12 11.78 -3.11 5.56
C LYS A 12 13.23 -2.74 5.27
N ASP A 13 14.15 -3.08 6.15
CA ASP A 13 15.58 -2.87 5.93
C ASP A 13 16.20 -3.98 5.05
N LYS A 14 17.48 -3.80 4.70
CA LYS A 14 18.23 -4.78 3.87
C LYS A 14 18.41 -6.15 4.53
N LYS A 15 18.27 -6.23 5.87
CA LYS A 15 18.36 -7.47 6.65
C LYS A 15 16.98 -8.12 6.82
N GLY A 16 15.93 -7.54 6.24
CA GLY A 16 14.56 -8.02 6.32
C GLY A 16 13.82 -7.62 7.59
N LYS A 17 14.40 -6.77 8.45
CA LYS A 17 13.76 -6.28 9.67
C LYS A 17 12.81 -5.11 9.35
N TYR A 18 11.66 -5.09 10.00
CA TYR A 18 10.70 -4.00 9.89
C TYR A 18 10.94 -2.92 10.95
N SER A 19 10.82 -1.65 10.56
CA SER A 19 10.89 -0.49 11.45
C SER A 19 9.75 0.48 11.17
N ARG A 20 9.37 1.26 12.19
CA ARG A 20 8.31 2.26 12.11
C ARG A 20 8.88 3.66 12.31
N GLU A 21 8.55 4.57 11.41
CA GLU A 21 8.82 6.00 11.53
C GLU A 21 7.52 6.78 11.59
N GLU A 22 7.51 7.92 12.27
CA GLU A 22 6.31 8.73 12.45
C GLU A 22 6.53 10.20 12.11
N PHE A 23 5.51 10.81 11.51
CA PHE A 23 5.44 12.24 11.26
C PHE A 23 3.98 12.71 11.23
N TYR A 24 3.73 14.01 11.24
CA TYR A 24 2.39 14.57 11.14
C TYR A 24 2.12 15.06 9.71
N GLY A 25 0.96 14.69 9.16
CA GLY A 25 0.58 15.12 7.82
C GLY A 25 -0.81 14.65 7.39
N LYS A 26 -1.08 14.76 6.09
CA LYS A 26 -2.36 14.37 5.48
C LYS A 26 -2.15 13.24 4.49
N LEU A 27 -2.72 12.08 4.80
CA LEU A 27 -2.57 10.87 3.99
C LEU A 27 -2.95 11.08 2.51
N LYS A 28 -4.04 11.80 2.24
CA LYS A 28 -4.45 12.14 0.86
C LYS A 28 -3.39 12.96 0.09
N LYS A 29 -2.81 13.98 0.73
CA LYS A 29 -1.75 14.79 0.12
C LYS A 29 -0.49 13.96 -0.16
N ILE A 30 -0.19 13.02 0.74
CA ILE A 30 0.94 12.10 0.56
C ILE A 30 0.68 11.18 -0.64
N ALA A 31 -0.54 10.62 -0.77
CA ALA A 31 -0.90 9.76 -1.90
C ALA A 31 -0.72 10.44 -3.26
N GLU A 32 -1.01 11.74 -3.37
CA GLU A 32 -0.85 12.53 -4.60
C GLU A 32 0.61 12.69 -5.03
N ALA A 33 1.56 12.63 -4.09
CA ALA A 33 2.99 12.81 -4.35
C ALA A 33 3.75 11.47 -4.49
N LEU A 34 3.09 10.34 -4.24
CA LEU A 34 3.74 9.04 -4.27
C LEU A 34 3.77 8.43 -5.70
N PRO A 35 4.80 7.61 -6.01
CA PRO A 35 4.85 6.85 -7.25
C PRO A 35 3.66 5.91 -7.45
N ALA A 36 3.45 5.46 -8.69
CA ALA A 36 2.33 4.60 -9.10
C ALA A 36 2.26 3.25 -8.37
N ASP A 37 3.36 2.79 -7.78
CA ASP A 37 3.41 1.57 -6.98
C ASP A 37 2.65 1.69 -5.66
N PHE A 38 2.42 2.93 -5.19
CA PHE A 38 1.66 3.19 -3.98
C PHE A 38 0.17 3.34 -4.26
N LEU A 39 -0.66 2.64 -3.48
CA LEU A 39 -2.12 2.66 -3.61
C LEU A 39 -2.76 3.10 -2.30
N MET A 40 -3.63 4.09 -2.38
CA MET A 40 -4.56 4.38 -1.30
C MET A 40 -5.69 3.35 -1.32
N ILE A 41 -5.83 2.55 -0.26
CA ILE A 41 -6.84 1.48 -0.15
C ILE A 41 -7.91 1.81 0.91
N HIS A 42 -7.62 2.78 1.75
CA HIS A 42 -8.48 3.25 2.82
C HIS A 42 -8.18 4.73 3.11
N GLN A 43 -9.08 5.43 3.80
CA GLN A 43 -8.79 6.79 4.31
C GLN A 43 -7.63 6.84 5.33
N SER A 44 -7.18 5.67 5.79
CA SER A 44 -6.12 5.51 6.79
C SER A 44 -4.91 4.72 6.27
N TYR A 45 -4.98 4.16 5.05
CA TYR A 45 -3.94 3.27 4.55
C TYR A 45 -3.55 3.59 3.10
N ILE A 46 -2.24 3.68 2.90
CA ILE A 46 -1.57 3.60 1.60
C ILE A 46 -0.64 2.40 1.67
N ILE A 47 -0.67 1.55 0.66
CA ILE A 47 0.19 0.36 0.55
C ILE A 47 1.17 0.52 -0.61
N ASN A 48 2.31 -0.15 -0.56
CA ASN A 48 3.17 -0.35 -1.72
C ASN A 48 2.90 -1.75 -2.31
N GLN A 49 2.51 -1.80 -3.59
CA GLN A 49 2.13 -3.03 -4.29
C GLN A 49 3.25 -4.08 -4.34
N ALA A 50 4.52 -3.66 -4.32
CA ALA A 50 5.67 -4.56 -4.30
C ALA A 50 5.79 -5.37 -2.99
N TYR A 51 5.12 -4.93 -1.92
CA TYR A 51 5.12 -5.57 -0.61
C TYR A 51 3.79 -6.23 -0.26
N VAL A 52 2.90 -6.41 -1.24
CA VAL A 52 1.66 -7.18 -1.05
C VAL A 52 1.98 -8.66 -1.16
N SER A 53 1.65 -9.43 -0.11
CA SER A 53 1.82 -10.88 -0.08
C SER A 53 0.57 -11.59 -0.60
N GLU A 54 -0.60 -11.18 -0.12
CA GLU A 54 -1.90 -11.73 -0.52
C GLU A 54 -2.94 -10.62 -0.64
N TYR A 55 -4.00 -10.84 -1.42
CA TYR A 55 -5.11 -9.89 -1.52
C TYR A 55 -6.43 -10.61 -1.78
N SER A 56 -7.51 -10.05 -1.25
CA SER A 56 -8.88 -10.43 -1.52
C SER A 56 -9.66 -9.21 -2.06
N TYR A 57 -10.98 -9.33 -2.19
CA TYR A 57 -11.81 -8.20 -2.57
C TYR A 57 -11.86 -7.11 -1.48
N GLU A 58 -11.70 -7.49 -0.22
CA GLU A 58 -11.93 -6.60 0.92
C GLU A 58 -10.69 -6.32 1.75
N MET A 59 -9.58 -7.02 1.52
CA MET A 59 -8.40 -6.98 2.38
C MET A 59 -7.12 -7.21 1.56
N VAL A 60 -6.02 -6.61 2.02
CA VAL A 60 -4.66 -6.85 1.53
C VAL A 60 -3.77 -7.28 2.70
N LYS A 61 -3.02 -8.37 2.54
CA LYS A 61 -1.97 -8.78 3.46
C LYS A 61 -0.64 -8.22 2.98
N MET A 62 0.07 -7.54 3.88
CA MET A 62 1.38 -6.98 3.61
C MET A 62 2.49 -8.00 3.92
N ALA A 63 3.71 -7.74 3.43
CA ALA A 63 4.86 -8.63 3.62
C ALA A 63 5.37 -8.72 5.07
N ASP A 64 4.96 -7.80 5.94
CA ASP A 64 5.18 -7.85 7.39
C ASP A 64 4.11 -8.71 8.12
N GLY A 65 3.10 -9.18 7.39
CA GLY A 65 2.01 -9.99 7.90
C GLY A 65 0.80 -9.18 8.37
N GLU A 66 0.80 -7.85 8.29
CA GLU A 66 -0.37 -7.04 8.64
C GLU A 66 -1.49 -7.18 7.59
N ASP A 67 -2.71 -7.45 8.05
CA ASP A 67 -3.92 -7.49 7.23
C ASP A 67 -4.63 -6.12 7.25
N LEU A 68 -4.80 -5.52 6.07
CA LEU A 68 -5.37 -4.17 5.91
C LEU A 68 -6.67 -4.20 5.11
N ASN A 69 -7.75 -3.68 5.69
CA ASN A 69 -9.04 -3.58 5.02
C ASN A 69 -9.06 -2.53 3.91
N ILE A 70 -9.65 -2.90 2.77
CA ILE A 70 -9.92 -2.01 1.64
C ILE A 70 -11.33 -1.43 1.81
N SER A 71 -11.44 -0.11 1.94
CA SER A 71 -12.78 0.49 2.01
C SER A 71 -13.49 0.39 0.66
N LYS A 72 -14.82 0.24 0.71
CA LYS A 72 -15.71 0.07 -0.44
C LYS A 72 -15.33 0.89 -1.70
N PRO A 73 -15.08 2.21 -1.63
CA PRO A 73 -14.76 2.99 -2.82
C PRO A 73 -13.45 2.57 -3.51
N TYR A 74 -12.48 2.01 -2.79
CA TYR A 74 -11.17 1.64 -3.35
C TYR A 74 -11.09 0.19 -3.83
N ARG A 75 -12.07 -0.68 -3.52
CA ARG A 75 -11.98 -2.15 -3.80
C ARG A 75 -11.74 -2.47 -5.27
N LYS A 76 -12.54 -1.87 -6.16
CA LYS A 76 -12.46 -2.12 -7.61
C LYS A 76 -11.13 -1.64 -8.20
N GLU A 77 -10.71 -0.44 -7.81
CA GLU A 77 -9.46 0.15 -8.31
C GLU A 77 -8.24 -0.60 -7.77
N THR A 78 -8.20 -0.87 -6.46
CA THR A 78 -7.10 -1.59 -5.79
C THR A 78 -6.85 -2.94 -6.46
N ARG A 79 -7.91 -3.73 -6.65
CA ARG A 79 -7.81 -5.04 -7.31
C ARG A 79 -7.25 -4.92 -8.74
N SER A 80 -7.77 -3.96 -9.50
CA SER A 80 -7.35 -3.77 -10.91
C SER A 80 -5.87 -3.41 -10.99
N LYS A 81 -5.39 -2.55 -10.08
CA LYS A 81 -3.98 -2.13 -10.03
C LYS A 81 -3.05 -3.26 -9.57
N ILE A 82 -3.40 -3.99 -8.50
CA ILE A 82 -2.62 -5.15 -8.03
C ILE A 82 -2.49 -6.21 -9.13
N ILE A 83 -3.57 -6.55 -9.83
CA ILE A 83 -3.52 -7.51 -10.95
C ILE A 83 -2.62 -7.00 -12.08
N LYS A 84 -2.73 -5.72 -12.44
CA LYS A 84 -1.88 -5.12 -13.49
C LYS A 84 -0.41 -5.15 -13.10
N HIS A 85 -0.09 -4.81 -11.84
CA HIS A 85 1.26 -4.86 -11.31
C HIS A 85 1.82 -6.29 -11.35
N GLN A 86 1.06 -7.29 -10.93
CA GLN A 86 1.49 -8.70 -11.01
C GLN A 86 1.72 -9.16 -12.47
N LYS A 87 0.83 -8.78 -13.39
CA LYS A 87 1.00 -9.09 -14.81
C LYS A 87 2.24 -8.44 -15.42
N ALA A 88 2.54 -7.19 -15.07
CA ALA A 88 3.75 -6.50 -15.51
C ALA A 88 5.01 -7.24 -15.04
N ASN A 89 5.05 -7.64 -13.76
CA ASN A 89 6.16 -8.43 -13.22
C ASN A 89 6.28 -9.83 -13.87
N ILE A 90 5.17 -10.41 -14.36
CA ILE A 90 5.19 -11.68 -15.12
C ILE A 90 5.66 -11.44 -16.57
N SER A 91 5.26 -10.34 -17.21
CA SER A 91 5.64 -10.03 -18.59
C SER A 91 7.08 -9.51 -18.75
N ASP A 92 7.65 -8.92 -17.70
CA ASP A 92 9.02 -8.39 -17.70
C ASP A 92 10.09 -9.50 -17.46
N GLY A 93 9.67 -10.77 -17.35
CA GLY A 93 10.53 -11.95 -17.38
C GLY A 93 10.91 -12.49 -16.00
N ILE A 94 10.50 -13.74 -15.74
CA ILE A 94 11.21 -14.87 -15.10
C ILE A 94 10.16 -15.97 -14.87
N ILE A 95 9.97 -16.84 -15.87
CA ILE A 95 10.13 -18.30 -15.79
C ILE A 95 10.77 -18.72 -17.11
#